data_AF-A0A3B0T945-F1
#
_entry.id   AF-A0A3B0T945-F1
#
_cell.length_a   1.000
_cell.length_b   1.000
_cell.length_c   1.000
_cell.angle_alpha   90.00
_cell.angle_beta   90.00
_cell.angle_gamma   90.00
#
_symmetry.space_group_name_H-M   'P 1'
#
loop_
_entity.id
_entity.type
_entity.pdbx_description
1 polymer ?
#
loop_
_entity_poly.entity_id
_entity_poly.type
_entity_poly.pdbx_seq_one_letter_code
_entity_poly.pdbx_strand_id
1 'polypeptide(L)' 'KVGVGIVREVIGVHNIKRATKSIIVTTSFFSPDAKKEAQNFEHQLDLKDYDSIKDWLKDY' A
#
# COMPACT_ATOMS: atom_id res chain seq x y z
N LYS A 1 11.26 7.47 -0.69
CA LYS A 1 10.17 7.24 0.29
C LYS A 1 8.85 7.50 -0.40
N VAL A 2 7.86 6.61 -0.28
CA VAL A 2 6.54 6.78 -0.93
C VAL A 2 5.65 7.64 -0.03
N GLY A 3 5.10 8.72 -0.59
CA GLY A 3 4.25 9.67 0.12
C GLY A 3 2.77 9.33 0.08
N VAL A 4 1.97 10.14 0.78
CA VAL A 4 0.52 9.94 0.93
C VAL A 4 -0.27 10.02 -0.38
N GLY A 5 0.24 10.73 -1.39
CA GLY A 5 -0.44 10.91 -2.67
C GLY A 5 -0.80 9.59 -3.36
N ILE A 6 0.12 8.61 -3.35
CA ILE A 6 -0.10 7.28 -3.95
C ILE A 6 -1.22 6.52 -3.24
N VAL A 7 -1.33 6.61 -1.91
CA VAL A 7 -2.41 5.98 -1.15
C VAL A 7 -3.76 6.53 -1.59
N ARG A 8 -3.88 7.86 -1.70
CA ARG A 8 -5.12 8.54 -2.12
C ARG A 8 -5.53 8.21 -3.55
N GLU A 9 -4.56 8.18 -4.46
CA GLU A 9 -4.79 7.82 -5.85
C GLU A 9 -5.34 6.39 -5.98
N VAL A 10 -4.69 5.42 -5.32
CA VAL A 10 -5.11 4.01 -5.36
C VAL A 10 -6.47 3.80 -4.71
N ILE A 11 -6.76 4.47 -3.59
CA ILE A 11 -8.10 4.44 -2.97
C ILE A 11 -9.16 5.05 -3.90
N GLY A 12 -8.83 6.13 -4.60
CA GLY A 12 -9.71 6.71 -5.61
C GLY A 12 -10.07 5.69 -6.70
N VAL A 13 -9.07 5.02 -7.27
CA VAL A 13 -9.28 3.98 -8.29
C VAL A 13 -10.02 2.77 -7.71
N HIS A 14 -9.67 2.32 -6.50
CA HIS A 14 -10.34 1.22 -5.79
C HIS A 14 -11.85 1.46 -5.71
N ASN A 15 -12.25 2.66 -5.28
CA ASN A 15 -13.66 3.04 -5.15
C ASN A 15 -14.36 3.12 -6.52
N ILE A 16 -13.72 3.74 -7.52
CA ILE A 16 -14.27 3.86 -8.88
C ILE A 16 -14.52 2.47 -9.48
N LYS A 17 -13.58 1.54 -9.27
CA LYS A 17 -13.64 0.18 -9.82
C LYS A 17 -14.43 -0.78 -8.94
N ARG A 18 -14.87 -0.37 -7.76
CA ARG A 18 -15.52 -1.22 -6.75
C ARG A 18 -14.69 -2.49 -6.46
N ALA A 19 -13.37 -2.32 -6.37
CA ALA A 19 -12.48 -3.43 -6.02
C ALA A 19 -12.73 -3.86 -4.57
N THR A 20 -12.47 -5.13 -4.26
CA THR A 20 -12.61 -5.63 -2.87
C THR A 20 -11.36 -5.34 -2.04
N LYS A 21 -10.17 -5.41 -2.65
CA LYS A 21 -8.89 -5.16 -2.02
C LYS A 21 -7.91 -4.57 -3.03
N SER A 22 -7.03 -3.69 -2.58
CA SER A 22 -5.90 -3.13 -3.31
C SER A 22 -4.61 -3.40 -2.54
N ILE A 23 -3.49 -3.54 -3.26
CA ILE A 23 -2.15 -3.67 -2.65
C ILE A 23 -1.21 -2.73 -3.37
N ILE A 24 -0.46 -1.92 -2.62
CA ILE A 24 0.64 -1.13 -3.15
C ILE A 24 1.95 -1.83 -2.77
N VAL A 25 2.73 -2.21 -3.79
CA VAL A 25 4.03 -2.87 -3.62
C VAL A 25 5.14 -1.95 -4.13
N THR A 26 6.21 -1.80 -3.37
CA THR A 26 7.36 -0.97 -3.77
C THR A 26 8.68 -1.48 -3.17
N THR A 27 9.78 -1.29 -3.88
CA THR A 27 11.15 -1.53 -3.36
C THR A 27 11.67 -0.38 -2.48
N SER A 28 10.88 0.69 -2.30
CA SER A 28 11.13 1.77 -1.34
C SER A 28 10.39 1.55 -0.01
N PHE A 29 10.49 2.50 0.92
CA PHE A 29 9.68 2.54 2.14
C PHE A 29 8.60 3.63 2.08
N PHE A 30 7.46 3.39 2.74
CA PHE A 30 6.38 4.37 2.89
C PHE A 30 6.70 5.43 3.97
N SER A 31 6.21 6.66 3.78
CA SER A 31 6.28 7.70 4.80
C SER A 31 5.34 7.38 5.98
N PRO A 32 5.63 7.90 7.20
CA PRO A 32 4.71 7.76 8.33
C PRO A 32 3.29 8.25 7.98
N ASP A 33 3.17 9.36 7.26
CA ASP A 33 1.88 9.90 6.83
C ASP A 33 1.17 8.98 5.84
N ALA A 34 1.90 8.34 4.92
CA ALA A 34 1.32 7.36 4.01
C ALA A 34 0.80 6.12 4.77
N LYS A 35 1.56 5.63 5.76
CA LYS A 35 1.13 4.53 6.62
C LYS A 35 -0.11 4.91 7.44
N LYS A 36 -0.13 6.11 8.03
CA LYS A 36 -1.27 6.64 8.80
C LYS A 36 -2.51 6.82 7.94
N GLU A 37 -2.37 7.33 6.71
CA GLU A 37 -3.50 7.46 5.78
C GLU A 37 -4.09 6.09 5.42
N ALA A 38 -3.22 5.10 5.14
CA ALA A 38 -3.65 3.76 4.77
C ALA A 38 -4.38 3.01 5.90
N GLN A 39 -4.14 3.35 7.16
CA GLN A 39 -4.87 2.77 8.31
C GLN A 39 -6.38 3.02 8.22
N ASN A 40 -6.82 4.14 7.64
CA ASN A 40 -8.25 4.42 7.44
C ASN A 40 -8.92 3.40 6.48
N PHE A 41 -8.13 2.64 5.75
CA PHE A 41 -8.56 1.69 4.73
C PHE A 41 -7.93 0.31 4.95
N GLU A 42 -7.55 -0.06 6.17
CA GLU A 42 -6.77 -1.28 6.45
C GLU A 42 -7.40 -2.56 5.88
N HIS A 43 -8.73 -2.67 5.89
CA HIS A 43 -9.43 -3.82 5.31
C HIS A 43 -9.43 -3.81 3.77
N GLN A 44 -9.25 -2.66 3.15
CA GLN A 44 -9.34 -2.44 1.70
C GLN A 44 -7.98 -2.27 1.02
N LEU A 45 -6.94 -1.85 1.74
CA LEU A 45 -5.63 -1.51 1.20
C LEU A 45 -4.50 -2.07 2.05
N ASP A 46 -3.59 -2.83 1.42
CA ASP A 46 -2.33 -3.23 2.03
C ASP A 46 -1.15 -2.46 1.43
N LEU A 47 -0.19 -2.12 2.29
CA LEU A 47 1.09 -1.56 1.91
C LEU A 47 2.19 -2.61 2.09
N LYS A 48 2.97 -2.85 1.03
CA LYS A 48 4.09 -3.79 1.02
C LYS A 48 5.35 -3.07 0.53
N ASP A 49 6.27 -2.81 1.45
CA ASP A 49 7.53 -2.14 1.17
C ASP A 49 8.67 -3.16 0.98
N TYR A 50 9.89 -2.65 0.88
CA TYR A 50 11.11 -3.42 0.73
C TYR A 50 11.19 -4.64 1.66
N ASP A 51 10.85 -4.48 2.94
CA ASP A 51 10.93 -5.57 3.93
C ASP A 51 9.93 -6.68 3.59
N SER A 52 8.71 -6.32 3.18
CA SER A 52 7.70 -7.29 2.75
C SER A 52 8.16 -8.10 1.54
N ILE A 53 8.80 -7.45 0.56
CA ILE A 53 9.34 -8.11 -0.62
C ILE A 53 10.48 -9.05 -0.23
N LYS A 54 11.40 -8.59 0.63
CA LYS A 54 12.51 -9.40 1.13
C LYS A 54 11.98 -10.63 1.86
N ASP A 55 10.94 -10.49 2.66
CA ASP A 55 10.33 -11.61 3.36
C ASP A 55 9.70 -12.61 2.38
N TRP A 56 8.98 -12.16 1.35
CA TRP A 56 8.44 -13.05 0.32
C TRP A 56 9.51 -13.82 -0.45
N LEU A 57 10.67 -13.20 -0.67
CA LEU A 57 11.78 -13.83 -1.39
C LEU A 57 12.59 -14.81 -0.54
N LYS A 58 12.45 -14.82 0.80
CA LYS A 58 13.11 -15.82 1.64
C LYS A 58 12.56 -17.23 1.44
N ASP A 59 11.32 -17.32 0.94
CA ASP A 59 10.63 -18.59 0.72
C ASP A 59 10.97 -19.23 -0.65
N TYR A 60 11.86 -18.61 -1.43
CA TYR A 60 12.34 -19.06 -2.74
C TYR A 60 13.86 -19.18 -2.77
#